data_AF-A0A7D9DZ12-F1
#
_entry.id   AF-A0A7D9DZ12-F1
#
_cell.length_a   1.000
_cell.length_b   1.000
_cell.length_c   1.000
_cell.angle_alpha   90.00
_cell.angle_beta   90.00
_cell.angle_gamma   90.00
#
_symmetry.space_group_name_H-M   'P 1'
#
loop_
_entity.id
_entity.type
_entity.pdbx_description
1 polymer ?
#
loop_
_entity_poly.entity_id
_entity_poly.type
_entity_poly.pdbx_seq_one_letter_code
_entity_poly.pdbx_strand_id
1 'polypeptide(L)'
;MEYNPRLTGYFIAQLNRYESVAMRHNTLLHVQNEWGHVVAINLFVNAPGGFGENDVIIETENAIAPVISGTGLEDYFGYTHDFKGLRNTSSILNGIPFYLRDNRNKRTMHMYRHMILDPILFTKCVRIYVEGAAGRRYHRVLRNFEESSFSFNQTIFDGTMVSVVMFYGSKDPGGITTDKLDYGTPTSTAVHNERYTSNEVDIFEVKTAFENQPNVPFVRQIMSLKVRQRVTHTFKIRKTNVGVILRREYRSLVPNQKAKVEVDGEHAGFWFCPQRAYADDISLRIDDYHIHPRLTVGKDTVVVTFEAITVWESSSIEVISVIL
;
A
#
# COMPACT_ATOMS: atom_id res chain seq x y z
N MET A 1 20.06 27.47 -7.04
CA MET A 1 19.74 26.03 -6.94
C MET A 1 20.23 25.41 -8.23
N GLU A 2 21.34 24.69 -8.22
CA GLU A 2 21.86 24.04 -9.43
C GLU A 2 20.94 22.89 -9.85
N TYR A 3 20.73 22.74 -11.15
CA TYR A 3 19.95 21.64 -11.73
C TYR A 3 20.67 20.31 -11.45
N ASN A 4 20.04 19.42 -10.68
CA ASN A 4 20.50 18.05 -10.50
C ASN A 4 19.61 17.12 -11.34
N PRO A 5 20.10 16.59 -12.48
CA PRO A 5 19.31 15.71 -13.33
C PRO A 5 18.89 14.41 -12.62
N ARG A 6 19.61 13.98 -11.57
CA ARG A 6 19.23 12.80 -10.78
C ARG A 6 18.02 13.03 -9.87
N LEU A 7 17.78 14.29 -9.49
CA LEU A 7 16.61 14.70 -8.69
C LEU A 7 15.44 15.19 -9.56
N THR A 8 15.57 15.12 -10.88
CA THR A 8 14.53 15.61 -11.80
C THR A 8 13.69 14.44 -12.31
N GLY A 9 12.45 14.34 -11.84
CA GLY A 9 11.45 13.47 -12.44
C GLY A 9 10.92 14.06 -13.75
N TYR A 10 10.66 13.21 -14.74
CA TYR A 10 10.03 13.59 -15.99
C TYR A 10 8.54 13.27 -15.94
N PHE A 11 7.72 14.19 -16.45
CA PHE A 11 6.28 13.93 -16.58
C PHE A 11 6.04 12.84 -17.61
N ILE A 12 5.32 11.80 -17.20
CA ILE A 12 4.95 10.64 -18.02
C ILE A 12 3.44 10.45 -17.91
N ALA A 13 2.78 10.17 -19.04
CA ALA A 13 1.40 9.76 -19.09
C ALA A 13 1.30 8.42 -19.82
N GLN A 14 0.81 7.40 -19.13
CA GLN A 14 0.63 6.06 -19.69
C GLN A 14 -0.86 5.78 -19.92
N LEU A 15 -1.19 5.36 -21.15
CA LEU A 15 -2.52 4.93 -21.53
C LEU A 15 -2.60 3.40 -21.54
N ASN A 16 -3.59 2.83 -20.85
CA ASN A 16 -3.96 1.42 -20.99
C ASN A 16 -5.42 1.30 -21.41
N ARG A 17 -5.76 0.24 -22.16
CA ARG A 17 -7.12 -0.07 -22.59
C ARG A 17 -7.41 -1.56 -22.44
N TYR A 18 -8.59 -1.86 -21.93
CA TYR A 18 -9.13 -3.20 -21.75
C TYR A 18 -10.53 -3.29 -22.35
N GLU A 19 -10.82 -4.41 -23.02
CA GLU A 19 -12.10 -4.69 -23.68
C GLU A 19 -12.59 -6.08 -23.30
N SER A 20 -13.71 -6.17 -22.60
CA SER A 20 -14.43 -7.42 -22.26
C SER A 20 -13.49 -8.58 -21.92
N VAL A 21 -12.56 -8.36 -20.98
CA VAL A 21 -11.56 -9.34 -20.62
C VAL A 21 -11.97 -10.09 -19.35
N ALA A 22 -11.90 -11.41 -19.40
CA ALA A 22 -11.96 -12.27 -18.22
C ALA A 22 -10.66 -12.15 -17.41
N MET A 23 -10.38 -10.96 -16.86
CA MET A 23 -9.24 -10.75 -15.99
C MET A 23 -9.67 -10.56 -14.55
N ARG A 24 -8.89 -11.17 -13.66
CA ARG A 24 -9.02 -10.97 -12.22
C ARG A 24 -8.71 -9.52 -11.82
N HIS A 25 -7.82 -8.84 -12.54
CA HIS A 25 -7.44 -7.45 -12.29
C HIS A 25 -7.14 -6.74 -13.60
N ASN A 26 -7.47 -5.45 -13.65
CA ASN A 26 -7.13 -4.57 -14.76
C ASN A 26 -6.00 -3.61 -14.34
N THR A 27 -4.83 -3.73 -14.95
CA THR A 27 -3.64 -2.94 -14.54
C THR A 27 -3.71 -1.52 -15.10
N LEU A 28 -3.76 -0.53 -14.23
CA LEU A 28 -3.76 0.88 -14.61
C LEU A 28 -2.34 1.39 -14.87
N LEU A 29 -1.37 0.95 -14.08
CA LEU A 29 0.04 1.32 -14.16
C LEU A 29 0.90 0.16 -13.67
N HIS A 30 2.03 -0.09 -14.35
CA HIS A 30 3.07 -0.97 -13.83
C HIS A 30 4.43 -0.42 -14.28
N VAL A 31 5.17 0.12 -13.33
CA VAL A 31 6.49 0.71 -13.53
C VAL A 31 7.49 -0.09 -12.70
N GLN A 32 8.64 -0.41 -13.29
CA GLN A 32 9.70 -1.17 -12.64
C GLN A 32 11.05 -0.50 -12.89
N ASN A 33 11.93 -0.57 -11.89
CA ASN A 33 13.28 0.00 -11.90
C ASN A 33 13.30 1.53 -12.12
N GLU A 34 12.28 2.22 -11.64
CA GLU A 34 12.18 3.68 -11.67
C GLU A 34 11.78 4.20 -10.29
N TRP A 35 12.17 5.43 -9.96
CA TRP A 35 11.58 6.17 -8.84
C TRP A 35 10.68 7.28 -9.36
N GLY A 36 9.71 7.67 -8.55
CA GLY A 36 8.77 8.69 -8.95
C GLY A 36 7.60 8.85 -8.00
N HIS A 37 6.57 9.51 -8.51
CA HIS A 37 5.31 9.62 -7.82
C HIS A 37 4.13 9.81 -8.78
N VAL A 38 3.04 9.09 -8.51
CA VAL A 38 1.81 9.18 -9.31
C VAL A 38 1.01 10.39 -8.87
N VAL A 39 0.59 11.20 -9.84
CA VAL A 39 -0.08 12.49 -9.61
C VAL A 39 -1.49 12.57 -10.18
N ALA A 40 -1.87 11.67 -11.10
CA ALA A 40 -3.25 11.61 -11.56
C ALA A 40 -3.62 10.24 -12.13
N ILE A 41 -4.91 9.90 -11.99
CA ILE A 41 -5.55 8.81 -12.71
C ILE A 41 -6.80 9.38 -13.38
N ASN A 42 -6.87 9.26 -14.70
CA ASN A 42 -8.10 9.41 -15.48
C ASN A 42 -8.57 8.03 -15.87
N LEU A 43 -9.86 7.76 -15.70
CA LEU A 43 -10.45 6.46 -15.99
C LEU A 43 -11.77 6.64 -16.73
N PHE A 44 -11.87 6.02 -17.89
CA PHE A 44 -13.11 5.87 -18.64
C PHE A 44 -13.58 4.43 -18.51
N VAL A 45 -14.85 4.25 -18.17
CA VAL A 45 -15.49 2.94 -17.96
C VAL A 45 -16.78 2.89 -18.77
N ASN A 46 -16.99 1.81 -19.50
CA ASN A 46 -18.24 1.51 -20.19
C ASN A 46 -18.66 0.05 -19.92
N ALA A 47 -19.38 -0.18 -18.82
CA ALA A 47 -19.68 -1.51 -18.32
C ALA A 47 -21.06 -1.56 -17.63
N PRO A 48 -21.67 -2.75 -17.46
CA PRO A 48 -22.81 -2.95 -16.55
C PRO A 48 -22.50 -2.39 -15.17
N GLY A 49 -23.49 -1.80 -14.49
CA GLY A 49 -23.31 -1.25 -13.14
C GLY A 49 -22.80 -2.29 -12.12
N GLY A 50 -22.24 -1.80 -11.01
CA GLY A 50 -21.61 -2.63 -9.97
C GLY A 50 -20.09 -2.62 -10.00
N PHE A 51 -19.46 -2.07 -11.04
CA PHE A 51 -18.00 -1.87 -11.09
C PHE A 51 -17.49 -0.83 -10.09
N GLY A 52 -18.39 -0.03 -9.48
CA GLY A 52 -18.02 0.86 -8.38
C GLY A 52 -17.36 0.07 -7.27
N GLU A 53 -17.93 -1.06 -6.86
CA GLU A 53 -17.43 -1.88 -5.75
C GLU A 53 -16.08 -2.57 -6.00
N ASN A 54 -15.41 -2.31 -7.13
CA ASN A 54 -14.12 -2.93 -7.45
C ASN A 54 -12.98 -2.17 -6.77
N ASP A 55 -12.21 -2.83 -5.92
CA ASP A 55 -11.12 -2.16 -5.20
C ASP A 55 -10.01 -1.67 -6.12
N VAL A 56 -9.48 -0.46 -5.85
CA VAL A 56 -8.20 0.00 -6.39
C VAL A 56 -7.10 -0.49 -5.46
N ILE A 57 -6.14 -1.23 -6.02
CA ILE A 57 -5.04 -1.83 -5.29
C ILE A 57 -3.71 -1.23 -5.78
N ILE A 58 -2.84 -0.92 -4.83
CA ILE A 58 -1.54 -0.29 -5.08
C ILE A 58 -0.44 -1.06 -4.35
N GLU A 59 0.57 -1.45 -5.11
CA GLU A 59 1.79 -2.10 -4.63
C GLU A 59 3.00 -1.20 -4.94
N THR A 60 3.90 -1.02 -3.98
CA THR A 60 5.16 -0.25 -4.15
C THR A 60 6.38 -1.05 -3.69
N GLU A 61 7.55 -0.77 -4.25
CA GLU A 61 8.84 -1.39 -3.89
C GLU A 61 8.90 -2.93 -3.96
N ASN A 62 8.00 -3.59 -4.70
CA ASN A 62 7.79 -5.04 -4.73
C ASN A 62 7.38 -5.57 -3.35
N ALA A 63 6.58 -4.79 -2.63
CA ALA A 63 5.93 -5.24 -1.42
C ALA A 63 5.29 -6.62 -1.65
N ILE A 64 5.45 -7.50 -0.67
CA ILE A 64 4.87 -8.85 -0.73
C ILE A 64 3.33 -8.84 -0.68
N ALA A 65 2.72 -7.69 -0.40
CA ALA A 65 1.30 -7.42 -0.40
C ALA A 65 1.03 -5.94 -0.77
N PRO A 66 -0.21 -5.57 -1.12
CA PRO A 66 -0.55 -4.19 -1.37
C PRO A 66 -0.26 -3.28 -0.17
N VAL A 67 0.26 -2.09 -0.45
CA VAL A 67 0.44 -1.01 0.54
C VAL A 67 -0.82 -0.16 0.67
N ILE A 68 -1.65 -0.13 -0.37
CA ILE A 68 -3.00 0.45 -0.32
C ILE A 68 -3.96 -0.55 -0.94
N SER A 69 -4.97 -0.91 -0.16
CA SER A 69 -6.15 -1.64 -0.62
C SER A 69 -7.36 -0.73 -0.44
N GLY A 70 -8.00 -0.36 -1.56
CA GLY A 70 -9.24 0.40 -1.55
C GLY A 70 -10.44 -0.39 -1.01
N THR A 71 -11.60 0.26 -1.03
CA THR A 71 -12.90 -0.32 -0.64
C THR A 71 -13.93 -0.28 -1.76
N GLY A 72 -13.51 0.26 -2.91
CA GLY A 72 -14.32 0.51 -4.09
C GLY A 72 -13.62 1.52 -4.99
N LEU A 73 -13.88 1.41 -6.29
CA LEU A 73 -13.49 2.36 -7.31
C LEU A 73 -14.16 3.70 -7.04
N GLU A 74 -15.44 3.70 -6.65
CA GLU A 74 -16.13 4.93 -6.28
C GLU A 74 -15.49 5.61 -5.08
N ASP A 75 -15.13 4.83 -4.07
CA ASP A 75 -14.50 5.35 -2.86
C ASP A 75 -13.12 5.94 -3.19
N TYR A 76 -12.35 5.25 -4.04
CA TYR A 76 -11.04 5.74 -4.50
C TYR A 76 -11.16 7.07 -5.26
N PHE A 77 -12.23 7.28 -6.04
CA PHE A 77 -12.48 8.53 -6.75
C PHE A 77 -13.25 9.57 -5.89
N GLY A 78 -13.45 9.32 -4.59
CA GLY A 78 -14.05 10.27 -3.64
C GLY A 78 -15.58 10.30 -3.68
N TYR A 79 -16.20 9.19 -4.05
CA TYR A 79 -17.65 8.99 -4.12
C TYR A 79 -18.08 7.82 -3.23
N THR A 80 -19.33 7.38 -3.34
CA THR A 80 -19.87 6.28 -2.54
C THR A 80 -21.02 5.58 -3.28
N HIS A 81 -21.43 4.41 -2.77
CA HIS A 81 -22.61 3.66 -3.19
C HIS A 81 -22.62 3.31 -4.69
N ASP A 82 -21.52 2.82 -5.23
CA ASP A 82 -21.39 2.46 -6.65
C ASP A 82 -21.82 3.62 -7.55
N PHE A 83 -21.40 4.85 -7.23
CA PHE A 83 -21.72 6.08 -7.98
C PHE A 83 -23.22 6.38 -8.14
N LYS A 84 -24.10 5.79 -7.32
CA LYS A 84 -25.56 5.97 -7.44
C LYS A 84 -25.95 7.42 -7.19
N GLY A 85 -26.82 7.94 -8.05
CA GLY A 85 -27.35 9.30 -7.93
C GLY A 85 -26.42 10.41 -8.43
N LEU A 86 -25.18 10.08 -8.80
CA LEU A 86 -24.25 11.07 -9.36
C LEU A 86 -24.64 11.47 -10.78
N ARG A 87 -24.43 12.75 -11.09
CA ARG A 87 -24.56 13.31 -12.43
C ARG A 87 -23.50 14.39 -12.62
N ASN A 88 -22.58 14.18 -13.55
CA ASN A 88 -21.64 15.17 -14.08
C ASN A 88 -21.03 16.09 -13.00
N THR A 89 -20.25 15.52 -12.09
CA THR A 89 -19.61 16.24 -10.98
C THR A 89 -18.22 16.74 -11.38
N SER A 90 -17.79 17.86 -10.80
CA SER A 90 -16.43 18.38 -10.98
C SER A 90 -15.94 19.09 -9.72
N SER A 91 -14.73 18.73 -9.29
CA SER A 91 -13.95 19.41 -8.26
C SER A 91 -12.51 19.63 -8.78
N ILE A 92 -11.70 20.40 -8.06
CA ILE A 92 -10.30 20.66 -8.45
C ILE A 92 -9.49 19.36 -8.52
N LEU A 93 -9.73 18.43 -7.59
CA LEU A 93 -8.90 17.23 -7.43
C LEU A 93 -9.61 15.94 -7.87
N ASN A 94 -10.93 15.92 -8.01
CA ASN A 94 -11.65 14.74 -8.46
C ASN A 94 -12.99 15.09 -9.12
N GLY A 95 -13.50 14.21 -9.98
CA GLY A 95 -14.74 14.49 -10.70
C GLY A 95 -15.20 13.32 -11.56
N ILE A 96 -16.46 13.40 -11.96
CA ILE A 96 -17.07 12.53 -12.97
C ILE A 96 -17.71 13.45 -14.01
N PRO A 97 -16.91 14.08 -14.90
CA PRO A 97 -17.43 15.10 -15.81
C PRO A 97 -18.40 14.53 -16.86
N PHE A 98 -18.37 13.21 -17.09
CA PHE A 98 -19.25 12.52 -18.01
C PHE A 98 -19.87 11.29 -17.34
N TYR A 99 -21.19 11.25 -17.32
CA TYR A 99 -21.99 10.12 -16.87
C TYR A 99 -23.17 9.89 -17.81
N LEU A 100 -23.28 8.69 -18.37
CA LEU A 100 -24.46 8.20 -19.05
C LEU A 100 -24.87 6.85 -18.47
N ARG A 101 -26.18 6.62 -18.40
CA ARG A 101 -26.76 5.33 -18.02
C ARG A 101 -27.81 4.95 -19.04
N ASP A 102 -27.69 3.74 -19.59
CA ASP A 102 -28.68 3.21 -20.53
C ASP A 102 -29.84 2.51 -19.79
N ASN A 103 -30.83 2.05 -20.56
CA ASN A 103 -31.99 1.32 -20.06
C ASN A 103 -31.68 -0.11 -19.60
N ARG A 104 -30.47 -0.63 -19.83
CA ARG A 104 -29.98 -1.95 -19.42
C ARG A 104 -29.03 -1.88 -18.22
N ASN A 105 -28.99 -0.72 -17.54
CA ASN A 105 -28.10 -0.46 -16.41
C ASN A 105 -26.60 -0.48 -16.76
N LYS A 106 -26.24 -0.37 -18.04
CA LYS A 106 -24.87 -0.07 -18.47
C LYS A 106 -24.59 1.39 -18.18
N ARG A 107 -23.40 1.67 -17.65
CA ARG A 107 -22.95 3.03 -17.36
C ARG A 107 -21.71 3.32 -18.17
N THR A 108 -21.70 4.50 -18.77
CA THR A 108 -20.53 5.07 -19.44
C THR A 108 -20.09 6.28 -18.64
N MET A 109 -18.88 6.23 -18.10
CA MET A 109 -18.38 7.21 -17.15
C MET A 109 -16.94 7.59 -17.48
N HIS A 110 -16.62 8.88 -17.38
CA HIS A 110 -15.24 9.35 -17.23
C HIS A 110 -15.10 9.89 -15.81
N MET A 111 -14.07 9.46 -15.10
CA MET A 111 -13.72 9.92 -13.77
C MET A 111 -12.24 10.30 -13.71
N TYR A 112 -11.90 11.24 -12.83
CA TYR A 112 -10.53 11.64 -12.57
C TYR A 112 -10.27 11.82 -11.07
N ARG A 113 -9.03 11.54 -10.65
CA ARG A 113 -8.47 11.91 -9.36
C ARG A 113 -7.04 12.41 -9.56
N HIS A 114 -6.78 13.63 -9.12
CA HIS A 114 -5.48 14.26 -9.07
C HIS A 114 -4.93 14.16 -7.65
N MET A 115 -3.81 13.47 -7.53
CA MET A 115 -3.10 13.22 -6.27
C MET A 115 -1.96 14.22 -6.10
N ILE A 116 -2.28 15.52 -6.21
CA ILE A 116 -1.29 16.60 -6.11
C ILE A 116 -0.88 16.82 -4.65
N LEU A 117 -1.81 16.66 -3.72
CA LEU A 117 -1.58 16.85 -2.29
C LEU A 117 -1.22 15.54 -1.58
N ASP A 118 -1.52 14.41 -2.21
CA ASP A 118 -1.41 13.05 -1.68
C ASP A 118 -0.81 12.08 -2.73
N PRO A 119 0.35 12.39 -3.34
CA PRO A 119 0.91 11.57 -4.40
C PRO A 119 1.30 10.17 -3.91
N ILE A 120 1.17 9.17 -4.79
CA ILE A 120 1.64 7.81 -4.50
C ILE A 120 3.13 7.76 -4.83
N LEU A 121 3.97 7.77 -3.80
CA LEU A 121 5.42 7.71 -3.93
C LEU A 121 5.90 6.28 -4.22
N PHE A 122 6.94 6.15 -5.03
CA PHE A 122 7.68 4.90 -5.21
C PHE A 122 9.16 5.18 -5.50
N THR A 123 10.04 4.31 -5.03
CA THR A 123 11.48 4.42 -5.20
C THR A 123 12.08 3.35 -6.11
N LYS A 124 11.33 2.30 -6.45
CA LYS A 124 11.80 1.25 -7.36
C LYS A 124 10.73 0.74 -8.31
N CYS A 125 9.50 0.64 -7.85
CA CYS A 125 8.40 0.18 -8.69
C CYS A 125 7.06 0.57 -8.08
N VAL A 126 6.07 0.74 -8.95
CA VAL A 126 4.67 0.88 -8.56
C VAL A 126 3.81 0.03 -9.48
N ARG A 127 2.83 -0.65 -8.91
CA ARG A 127 1.76 -1.30 -9.65
C ARG A 127 0.43 -0.83 -9.11
N ILE A 128 -0.43 -0.34 -10.00
CA ILE A 128 -1.79 0.09 -9.69
C ILE A 128 -2.72 -0.74 -10.55
N TYR A 129 -3.72 -1.37 -9.94
CA TYR A 129 -4.73 -2.12 -10.65
C TYR A 129 -6.09 -1.99 -10.00
N VAL A 130 -7.14 -2.23 -10.77
CA VAL A 130 -8.52 -2.32 -10.29
C VAL A 130 -8.90 -3.79 -10.27
N GLU A 131 -9.51 -4.25 -9.18
CA GLU A 131 -10.07 -5.59 -9.13
C GLU A 131 -11.13 -5.80 -10.23
N GLY A 132 -11.28 -7.04 -10.68
CA GLY A 132 -12.43 -7.45 -11.48
C GLY A 132 -13.73 -7.33 -10.66
N ALA A 133 -14.88 -7.54 -11.29
CA ALA A 133 -16.17 -7.43 -10.59
C ALA A 133 -16.16 -8.27 -9.30
N ALA A 134 -16.28 -7.59 -8.16
CA ALA A 134 -16.19 -8.18 -6.84
C ALA A 134 -17.26 -9.27 -6.66
N GLY A 135 -16.87 -10.54 -6.84
CA GLY A 135 -17.61 -11.64 -6.26
C GLY A 135 -17.61 -11.42 -4.75
N ARG A 136 -18.78 -11.24 -4.13
CA ARG A 136 -19.02 -11.06 -2.68
C ARG A 136 -18.53 -12.23 -1.78
N ARG A 137 -17.42 -12.86 -2.12
CA ARG A 137 -16.96 -14.16 -1.62
C ARG A 137 -15.56 -14.15 -1.05
N TYR A 138 -14.76 -13.09 -1.19
CA TYR A 138 -13.42 -13.04 -0.59
C TYR A 138 -13.47 -13.35 0.91
N HIS A 139 -14.40 -12.74 1.65
CA HIS A 139 -14.53 -12.95 3.10
C HIS A 139 -15.21 -14.26 3.56
N ARG A 140 -15.92 -14.99 2.69
CA ARG A 140 -16.71 -16.17 3.12
C ARG A 140 -15.94 -17.50 2.98
N VAL A 141 -14.93 -17.55 2.13
CA VAL A 141 -14.19 -18.79 1.79
C VAL A 141 -12.96 -19.01 2.65
N LEU A 142 -12.46 -17.97 3.34
CA LEU A 142 -11.21 -18.05 4.09
C LEU A 142 -11.31 -18.79 5.43
N ARG A 143 -12.52 -19.00 5.96
CA ARG A 143 -12.75 -19.63 7.28
C ARG A 143 -12.23 -21.06 7.43
N ASN A 144 -11.97 -21.78 6.33
CA ASN A 144 -11.57 -23.18 6.41
C ASN A 144 -10.14 -23.47 5.92
N PHE A 145 -9.40 -22.49 5.40
CA PHE A 145 -8.03 -22.68 4.88
C PHE A 145 -7.86 -23.89 3.92
N GLU A 146 -8.92 -24.41 3.32
CA GLU A 146 -8.83 -25.51 2.36
C GLU A 146 -8.64 -24.92 0.96
N GLU A 147 -7.45 -25.15 0.40
CA GLU A 147 -7.01 -24.72 -0.93
C GLU A 147 -8.00 -25.10 -2.05
N SER A 148 -8.77 -26.16 -1.85
CA SER A 148 -9.80 -26.67 -2.77
C SER A 148 -11.12 -25.88 -2.78
N SER A 149 -11.35 -24.98 -1.82
CA SER A 149 -12.60 -24.23 -1.68
C SER A 149 -12.58 -22.82 -2.30
N PHE A 150 -11.41 -22.37 -2.79
CA PHE A 150 -11.23 -21.12 -3.53
C PHE A 150 -11.85 -21.19 -4.93
N SER A 151 -13.18 -21.17 -5.02
CA SER A 151 -13.86 -20.82 -6.26
C SER A 151 -13.77 -19.30 -6.46
N PHE A 152 -12.62 -18.84 -6.94
CA PHE A 152 -12.55 -17.55 -7.61
C PHE A 152 -13.37 -17.71 -8.89
N ASN A 153 -14.67 -17.38 -8.83
CA ASN A 153 -15.38 -17.07 -10.06
C ASN A 153 -14.64 -15.87 -10.65
N GLN A 154 -13.77 -16.13 -11.64
CA GLN A 154 -13.16 -15.09 -12.45
C GLN A 154 -14.31 -14.30 -13.03
N THR A 155 -14.62 -13.16 -12.40
CA THR A 155 -15.79 -12.40 -12.79
C THR A 155 -15.30 -11.51 -13.91
N ILE A 156 -15.82 -11.78 -15.11
CA ILE A 156 -15.45 -11.09 -16.33
C ILE A 156 -15.78 -9.61 -16.12
N PHE A 157 -14.80 -8.73 -16.32
CA PHE A 157 -15.12 -7.33 -16.54
C PHE A 157 -15.75 -7.22 -17.92
N ASP A 158 -17.08 -7.19 -17.97
CA ASP A 158 -17.83 -7.13 -19.22
C ASP A 158 -18.02 -5.69 -19.66
N GLY A 159 -16.97 -5.10 -20.23
CA GLY A 159 -17.04 -3.73 -20.73
C GLY A 159 -15.71 -3.19 -21.22
N THR A 160 -15.69 -1.89 -21.50
CA THR A 160 -14.48 -1.17 -21.87
C THR A 160 -13.94 -0.42 -20.66
N MET A 161 -12.64 -0.48 -20.42
CA MET A 161 -11.95 0.39 -19.49
C MET A 161 -10.73 1.02 -20.16
N VAL A 162 -10.60 2.34 -20.07
CA VAL A 162 -9.42 3.07 -20.57
C VAL A 162 -8.89 3.91 -19.43
N SER A 163 -7.60 3.78 -19.11
CA SER A 163 -6.94 4.62 -18.12
C SER A 163 -5.87 5.48 -18.76
N VAL A 164 -5.70 6.69 -18.21
CA VAL A 164 -4.49 7.49 -18.39
C VAL A 164 -3.95 7.80 -17.00
N VAL A 165 -2.82 7.18 -16.66
CA VAL A 165 -2.14 7.41 -15.38
C VAL A 165 -0.97 8.36 -15.64
N MET A 166 -0.91 9.43 -14.86
CA MET A 166 0.13 10.45 -14.96
C MET A 166 1.02 10.42 -13.72
N PHE A 167 2.33 10.45 -13.93
CA PHE A 167 3.32 10.40 -12.87
C PHE A 167 4.58 11.18 -13.26
N TYR A 168 5.37 11.58 -12.27
CA TYR A 168 6.75 12.01 -12.49
C TYR A 168 7.67 10.84 -12.18
N GLY A 169 8.57 10.48 -13.10
CA GLY A 169 9.46 9.33 -12.96
C GLY A 169 10.88 9.57 -13.47
N SER A 170 11.83 8.76 -13.00
CA SER A 170 13.22 8.72 -13.47
C SER A 170 13.70 7.28 -13.60
N LYS A 171 14.56 7.02 -14.58
CA LYS A 171 14.94 5.67 -15.06
C LYS A 171 15.85 4.86 -14.13
N ASP A 172 16.28 5.44 -13.02
CA ASP A 172 17.10 4.76 -12.03
C ASP A 172 16.24 4.44 -10.80
N PRO A 173 16.43 3.29 -10.12
CA PRO A 173 15.80 3.06 -8.84
C PRO A 173 16.38 4.02 -7.79
N GLY A 174 15.51 4.77 -7.15
CA GLY A 174 15.80 5.71 -6.08
C GLY A 174 15.79 5.09 -4.70
N GLY A 175 15.59 3.78 -4.55
CA GLY A 175 15.49 3.10 -3.25
C GLY A 175 16.17 1.74 -3.24
N ILE A 176 16.82 1.42 -2.12
CA ILE A 176 17.48 0.14 -1.88
C ILE A 176 17.16 -0.33 -0.47
N THR A 177 16.70 -1.56 -0.33
CA THR A 177 16.60 -2.24 0.97
C THR A 177 18.01 -2.38 1.57
N THR A 178 18.24 -1.73 2.70
CA THR A 178 19.54 -1.73 3.39
C THR A 178 19.55 -2.58 4.64
N ASP A 179 18.39 -2.85 5.23
CA ASP A 179 18.28 -3.71 6.40
C ASP A 179 16.90 -4.34 6.52
N LYS A 180 16.81 -5.40 7.34
CA LYS A 180 15.54 -6.05 7.66
C LYS A 180 15.59 -6.72 9.04
N LEU A 181 14.63 -6.35 9.88
CA LEU A 181 14.36 -6.97 11.17
C LEU A 181 13.14 -7.90 11.06
N ASP A 182 13.31 -9.16 11.46
CA ASP A 182 12.24 -10.13 11.65
C ASP A 182 12.11 -10.41 13.16
N TYR A 183 10.99 -10.00 13.76
CA TYR A 183 10.79 -10.15 15.20
C TYR A 183 10.75 -11.62 15.62
N GLY A 184 11.12 -11.91 16.87
CA GLY A 184 11.14 -13.27 17.41
C GLY A 184 12.17 -14.21 16.77
N THR A 185 12.97 -13.74 15.81
CA THR A 185 14.08 -14.50 15.23
C THR A 185 15.38 -14.13 15.97
N PRO A 186 15.98 -15.02 16.79
CA PRO A 186 17.09 -14.65 17.69
C PRO A 186 18.30 -14.01 17.00
N THR A 187 18.64 -14.48 15.80
CA THR A 187 19.73 -13.91 15.00
C THR A 187 19.39 -12.52 14.48
N SER A 188 18.15 -12.30 14.03
CA SER A 188 17.71 -10.98 13.56
C SER A 188 17.67 -9.98 14.72
N THR A 189 17.03 -10.32 15.84
CA THR A 189 16.90 -9.42 16.99
C THR A 189 18.25 -9.07 17.62
N ALA A 190 19.20 -10.02 17.68
CA ALA A 190 20.55 -9.78 18.16
C ALA A 190 21.34 -8.80 17.27
N VAL A 191 21.28 -8.96 15.94
CA VAL A 191 21.97 -8.07 14.99
C VAL A 191 21.47 -6.62 15.10
N HIS A 192 20.20 -6.44 15.45
CA HIS A 192 19.56 -5.12 15.56
C HIS A 192 19.64 -4.50 16.96
N ASN A 193 20.38 -5.11 17.90
CA ASN A 193 20.50 -4.64 19.28
C ASN A 193 19.14 -4.29 19.91
N GLU A 194 18.15 -5.16 19.71
CA GLU A 194 16.78 -4.95 20.16
C GLU A 194 16.71 -4.74 21.68
N ARG A 195 16.04 -3.66 22.12
CA ARG A 195 15.89 -3.29 23.53
C ARG A 195 14.45 -2.91 23.85
N TYR A 196 14.00 -3.34 25.03
CA TYR A 196 12.66 -3.10 25.56
C TYR A 196 12.74 -2.38 26.91
N THR A 197 11.75 -1.55 27.24
CA THR A 197 11.70 -0.87 28.55
C THR A 197 10.99 -1.65 29.66
N SER A 198 10.38 -2.80 29.38
CA SER A 198 9.67 -3.60 30.40
C SER A 198 9.33 -5.03 29.95
N ASN A 199 8.70 -5.81 30.83
CA ASN A 199 8.12 -7.12 30.57
C ASN A 199 6.81 -7.08 29.76
N GLU A 200 6.35 -5.92 29.28
CA GLU A 200 5.07 -5.78 28.53
C GLU A 200 5.24 -6.01 27.02
N VAL A 201 6.00 -7.05 26.70
CA VAL A 201 6.34 -7.43 25.34
C VAL A 201 5.92 -8.88 25.14
N ASP A 202 4.99 -9.08 24.21
CA ASP A 202 4.57 -10.43 23.81
C ASP A 202 5.20 -10.74 22.46
N ILE A 203 5.95 -11.85 22.38
CA ILE A 203 6.42 -12.43 21.12
C ILE A 203 5.72 -13.76 20.95
N PHE A 204 4.99 -13.92 19.85
CA PHE A 204 4.16 -15.10 19.62
C PHE A 204 4.11 -15.46 18.14
N GLU A 205 3.89 -16.74 17.87
CA GLU A 205 3.71 -17.24 16.51
C GLU A 205 2.27 -16.99 16.05
N VAL A 206 2.13 -16.67 14.77
CA VAL A 206 0.83 -16.43 14.11
C VAL A 206 0.81 -17.14 12.77
N LYS A 207 -0.31 -17.81 12.49
CA LYS A 207 -0.65 -18.32 11.17
C LYS A 207 -1.77 -17.45 10.57
N THR A 208 -1.46 -16.69 9.52
CA THR A 208 -2.40 -15.71 8.93
C THR A 208 -1.97 -15.35 7.50
N ALA A 209 -2.81 -14.63 6.75
CA ALA A 209 -2.55 -14.18 5.40
C ALA A 209 -2.71 -12.65 5.25
N PHE A 210 -2.24 -12.12 4.12
CA PHE A 210 -2.50 -10.73 3.75
C PHE A 210 -3.91 -10.53 3.22
N GLU A 211 -4.50 -9.38 3.58
CA GLU A 211 -5.75 -8.92 3.02
C GLU A 211 -5.58 -8.52 1.55
N ASN A 212 -6.58 -8.83 0.71
CA ASN A 212 -6.65 -8.46 -0.72
C ASN A 212 -5.44 -8.91 -1.57
N GLN A 213 -4.96 -10.14 -1.34
CA GLN A 213 -3.95 -10.77 -2.18
C GLN A 213 -4.54 -11.20 -3.54
N PRO A 214 -3.95 -10.76 -4.65
CA PRO A 214 -4.44 -11.04 -6.00
C PRO A 214 -4.26 -12.50 -6.43
N ASN A 215 -3.58 -13.37 -5.69
CA ASN A 215 -3.38 -14.78 -6.08
C ASN A 215 -3.29 -15.68 -4.84
N VAL A 216 -4.43 -16.23 -4.39
CA VAL A 216 -4.58 -17.16 -3.24
C VAL A 216 -4.12 -16.51 -1.91
N PRO A 217 -4.79 -16.72 -0.77
CA PRO A 217 -4.21 -16.32 0.50
C PRO A 217 -2.87 -17.03 0.69
N PHE A 218 -1.78 -16.30 0.56
CA PHE A 218 -0.47 -16.77 0.98
C PHE A 218 -0.46 -16.83 2.50
N VAL A 219 -0.88 -17.98 3.04
CA VAL A 219 -0.88 -18.22 4.48
C VAL A 219 0.55 -18.33 4.93
N ARG A 220 0.92 -17.51 5.90
CA ARG A 220 2.24 -17.46 6.49
C ARG A 220 2.18 -17.88 7.94
N GLN A 221 3.24 -18.54 8.38
CA GLN A 221 3.56 -18.75 9.77
C GLN A 221 4.72 -17.82 10.11
N ILE A 222 4.48 -16.85 10.98
CA ILE A 222 5.44 -15.78 11.31
C ILE A 222 5.43 -15.53 12.81
N MET A 223 6.52 -14.94 13.30
CA MET A 223 6.58 -14.38 14.64
C MET A 223 6.07 -12.94 14.61
N SER A 224 5.30 -12.56 15.62
CA SER A 224 4.81 -11.21 15.81
C SER A 224 5.19 -10.70 17.18
N LEU A 225 5.65 -9.46 17.21
CA LEU A 225 5.85 -8.66 18.40
C LEU A 225 4.58 -7.87 18.70
N LYS A 226 4.23 -7.77 19.99
CA LYS A 226 3.25 -6.83 20.53
C LYS A 226 3.86 -6.06 21.69
N VAL A 227 3.87 -4.74 21.58
CA VAL A 227 4.44 -3.81 22.57
C VAL A 227 3.39 -2.82 23.05
N ARG A 228 3.43 -2.50 24.35
CA ARG A 228 2.59 -1.48 24.99
C ARG A 228 3.36 -0.26 25.49
N GLN A 229 4.69 -0.33 25.45
CA GLN A 229 5.58 0.75 25.82
C GLN A 229 6.61 0.98 24.72
N ARG A 230 7.90 0.76 24.99
CA ARG A 230 8.98 1.18 24.10
C ARG A 230 9.77 -0.02 23.60
N VAL A 231 10.04 -0.02 22.29
CA VAL A 231 10.98 -0.94 21.66
C VAL A 231 11.97 -0.14 20.80
N THR A 232 13.24 -0.49 20.86
CA THR A 232 14.34 0.20 20.17
C THR A 232 15.19 -0.78 19.38
N HIS A 233 15.59 -0.36 18.17
CA HIS A 233 16.43 -1.12 17.26
C HIS A 233 17.52 -0.24 16.68
N THR A 234 18.62 -0.85 16.25
CA THR A 234 19.63 -0.21 15.41
C THR A 234 19.52 -0.77 14.00
N PHE A 235 19.36 0.11 13.01
CA PHE A 235 19.24 -0.25 11.61
C PHE A 235 20.41 0.28 10.79
N LYS A 236 20.87 -0.51 9.83
CA LYS A 236 21.83 -0.10 8.81
C LYS A 236 21.13 0.67 7.69
N ILE A 237 21.76 1.76 7.28
CA ILE A 237 21.31 2.58 6.16
C ILE A 237 22.50 2.94 5.27
N ARG A 238 22.24 3.43 4.06
CA ARG A 238 23.32 3.93 3.20
C ARG A 238 23.73 5.33 3.60
N LYS A 239 25.04 5.58 3.72
CA LYS A 239 25.59 6.92 4.00
C LYS A 239 25.15 7.98 2.98
N THR A 240 24.95 7.56 1.74
CA THR A 240 24.48 8.42 0.63
C THR A 240 22.96 8.55 0.58
N ASN A 241 22.22 8.16 1.63
CA ASN A 241 20.78 8.30 1.64
C ASN A 241 20.36 9.77 1.64
N VAL A 242 19.25 10.06 0.97
CA VAL A 242 18.53 11.33 1.00
C VAL A 242 17.22 11.21 1.78
N GLY A 243 17.07 10.15 2.58
CA GLY A 243 15.85 9.78 3.29
C GLY A 243 15.79 8.26 3.52
N VAL A 244 14.94 7.83 4.45
CA VAL A 244 14.72 6.41 4.78
C VAL A 244 13.24 6.13 4.89
N ILE A 245 12.81 4.98 4.37
CA ILE A 245 11.46 4.44 4.55
C ILE A 245 11.57 3.24 5.47
N LEU A 246 10.75 3.21 6.51
CA LEU A 246 10.50 2.01 7.31
C LEU A 246 9.23 1.37 6.79
N ARG A 247 9.32 0.13 6.36
CA ARG A 247 8.18 -0.67 5.93
C ARG A 247 7.85 -1.68 7.00
N ARG A 248 6.63 -1.63 7.52
CA ARG A 248 6.18 -2.51 8.59
C ARG A 248 5.20 -3.54 8.06
N GLU A 249 5.53 -4.82 8.29
CA GLU A 249 4.54 -5.89 8.27
C GLU A 249 3.94 -6.01 9.67
N TYR A 250 2.61 -5.98 9.79
CA TYR A 250 1.94 -6.08 11.07
C TYR A 250 0.57 -6.75 10.94
N ARG A 251 0.03 -7.15 12.10
CA ARG A 251 -1.34 -7.63 12.21
C ARG A 251 -2.29 -6.49 12.52
N SER A 252 -3.29 -6.29 11.68
CA SER A 252 -4.31 -5.25 11.86
C SER A 252 -5.50 -5.72 12.68
N LEU A 253 -5.35 -6.63 13.65
CA LEU A 253 -6.49 -7.02 14.51
C LEU A 253 -6.83 -6.00 15.58
N VAL A 254 -5.81 -5.31 16.07
CA VAL A 254 -6.01 -4.17 16.95
C VAL A 254 -6.17 -2.92 16.07
N PRO A 255 -7.32 -2.24 16.10
CA PRO A 255 -7.51 -0.98 15.38
C PRO A 255 -6.67 0.14 15.99
N ASN A 256 -6.48 1.22 15.24
CA ASN A 256 -5.89 2.48 15.72
C ASN A 256 -4.49 2.33 16.33
N GLN A 257 -3.66 1.44 15.79
CA GLN A 257 -2.28 1.28 16.26
C GLN A 257 -1.50 2.57 16.02
N LYS A 258 -0.90 3.10 17.08
CA LYS A 258 -0.16 4.34 17.04
C LYS A 258 1.12 4.23 17.86
N ALA A 259 2.23 4.59 17.24
CA ALA A 259 3.51 4.77 17.92
C ALA A 259 4.08 6.16 17.64
N LYS A 260 4.72 6.76 18.63
CA LYS A 260 5.66 7.85 18.44
C LYS A 260 6.97 7.25 17.93
N VAL A 261 7.50 7.80 16.84
CA VAL A 261 8.76 7.38 16.23
C VAL A 261 9.84 8.37 16.61
N GLU A 262 10.97 7.85 17.07
CA GLU A 262 12.18 8.61 17.35
C GLU A 262 13.37 8.01 16.61
N VAL A 263 14.26 8.86 16.12
CA VAL A 263 15.49 8.49 15.40
C VAL A 263 16.66 9.14 16.12
N ASP A 264 17.58 8.33 16.64
CA ASP A 264 18.69 8.72 17.52
C ASP A 264 18.23 9.61 18.70
N GLY A 265 17.05 9.30 19.24
CA GLY A 265 16.42 10.04 20.34
C GLY A 265 15.67 11.31 19.92
N GLU A 266 15.71 11.69 18.64
CA GLU A 266 14.98 12.85 18.14
C GLU A 266 13.60 12.47 17.59
N HIS A 267 12.57 13.28 17.87
CA HIS A 267 11.21 13.02 17.40
C HIS A 267 11.10 13.10 15.87
N ALA A 268 10.68 11.99 15.25
CA ALA A 268 10.43 11.88 13.81
C ALA A 268 8.96 12.09 13.44
N GLY A 269 8.04 11.78 14.36
CA GLY A 269 6.60 11.95 14.18
C GLY A 269 5.80 10.80 14.80
N PHE A 270 4.58 10.57 14.30
CA PHE A 270 3.74 9.45 14.71
C PHE A 270 3.46 8.53 13.53
N TRP A 271 3.59 7.23 13.77
CA TRP A 271 3.15 6.20 12.83
C TRP A 271 1.79 5.70 13.27
N PHE A 272 0.76 5.93 12.45
CA PHE A 272 -0.63 5.63 12.77
C PHE A 272 -1.27 4.75 11.71
N CYS A 273 -1.84 3.63 12.15
CA CYS A 273 -2.59 2.71 11.29
C CYS A 273 -4.00 2.51 11.89
N PRO A 274 -5.04 3.13 11.30
CA PRO A 274 -6.40 3.09 11.85
C PRO A 274 -7.11 1.74 11.64
N GLN A 275 -6.68 0.99 10.63
CA GLN A 275 -7.42 -0.13 10.06
C GLN A 275 -7.56 -1.31 11.01
N ARG A 276 -8.67 -2.04 10.84
CA ARG A 276 -8.93 -3.34 11.47
C ARG A 276 -9.19 -4.39 10.39
N ALA A 277 -8.52 -5.52 10.47
CA ALA A 277 -8.85 -6.69 9.66
C ALA A 277 -10.19 -7.28 10.09
N TYR A 278 -10.93 -7.83 9.13
CA TYR A 278 -12.22 -8.44 9.37
C TYR A 278 -12.13 -9.76 10.14
N ALA A 279 -11.00 -10.47 10.05
CA ALA A 279 -10.81 -11.77 10.66
C ALA A 279 -9.32 -12.07 10.94
N ASP A 280 -9.08 -12.95 11.91
CA ASP A 280 -7.74 -13.30 12.41
C ASP A 280 -6.87 -14.02 11.38
N ASP A 281 -7.50 -14.85 10.55
CA ASP A 281 -6.89 -15.61 9.46
C ASP A 281 -6.36 -14.74 8.31
N ILE A 282 -6.81 -13.49 8.20
CA ILE A 282 -6.44 -12.55 7.14
C ILE A 282 -6.15 -11.19 7.76
N SER A 283 -5.12 -11.13 8.60
CA SER A 283 -4.83 -9.94 9.39
C SER A 283 -3.53 -9.26 9.04
N LEU A 284 -2.73 -9.79 8.10
CA LEU A 284 -1.47 -9.13 7.72
C LEU A 284 -1.71 -7.96 6.79
N ARG A 285 -0.98 -6.88 7.06
CA ARG A 285 -0.90 -5.67 6.24
C ARG A 285 0.52 -5.15 6.20
N ILE A 286 0.78 -4.31 5.21
CA ILE A 286 2.01 -3.56 5.06
C ILE A 286 1.67 -2.08 5.15
N ASP A 287 2.51 -1.31 5.84
CA ASP A 287 2.41 0.15 5.92
C ASP A 287 3.82 0.74 5.87
N ASP A 288 3.96 1.94 5.31
CA ASP A 288 5.24 2.62 5.13
C ASP A 288 5.30 3.91 5.94
N TYR A 289 6.43 4.15 6.60
CA TYR A 289 6.72 5.37 7.33
C TYR A 289 7.98 6.05 6.78
N HIS A 290 7.80 7.26 6.25
CA HIS A 290 8.89 8.04 5.69
C HIS A 290 9.58 8.87 6.78
N ILE A 291 10.85 8.57 7.05
CA ILE A 291 11.68 9.36 7.96
C ILE A 291 12.19 10.59 7.22
N HIS A 292 12.01 11.76 7.83
CA HIS A 292 12.49 13.02 7.25
C HIS A 292 14.03 12.99 7.06
N PRO A 293 14.56 13.43 5.90
CA PRO A 293 16.00 13.31 5.57
C PRO A 293 16.95 13.93 6.60
N ARG A 294 16.53 15.02 7.25
CA ARG A 294 17.29 15.68 8.34
C ARG A 294 17.74 14.73 9.46
N LEU A 295 17.05 13.59 9.65
CA LEU A 295 17.34 12.61 10.69
C LEU A 295 18.30 11.50 10.23
N THR A 296 18.54 11.35 8.92
CA THR A 296 19.22 10.17 8.35
C THR A 296 20.37 10.50 7.41
N VAL A 297 20.37 11.67 6.76
CA VAL A 297 21.39 12.07 5.78
C VAL A 297 22.80 12.01 6.37
N GLY A 298 23.73 11.38 5.65
CA GLY A 298 25.14 11.26 6.05
C GLY A 298 25.44 10.19 7.09
N LYS A 299 24.43 9.48 7.60
CA LYS A 299 24.56 8.38 8.56
C LYS A 299 24.56 7.02 7.84
N ASP A 300 25.26 6.04 8.39
CA ASP A 300 25.28 4.65 7.93
C ASP A 300 24.53 3.69 8.87
N THR A 301 24.15 4.18 10.06
CA THR A 301 23.28 3.51 11.01
C THR A 301 22.37 4.53 11.69
N VAL A 302 21.20 4.09 12.15
CA VAL A 302 20.28 4.87 12.98
C VAL A 302 19.70 4.00 14.08
N VAL A 303 19.48 4.59 15.25
CA VAL A 303 18.72 3.98 16.34
C VAL A 303 17.28 4.44 16.23
N VAL A 304 16.35 3.52 15.97
CA VAL A 304 14.93 3.83 15.87
C VAL A 304 14.22 3.31 17.10
N THR A 305 13.42 4.17 17.72
CA THR A 305 12.52 3.79 18.81
C THR A 305 11.07 3.96 18.40
N PHE A 306 10.27 2.92 18.65
CA PHE A 306 8.82 2.97 18.65
C PHE A 306 8.32 3.05 20.10
N GLU A 307 7.73 4.17 20.47
CA GLU A 307 7.02 4.34 21.73
C GLU A 307 5.51 4.21 21.48
N ALA A 308 4.96 3.07 21.87
CA ALA A 308 3.56 2.71 21.73
C ALA A 308 2.66 3.67 22.51
N ILE A 309 1.76 4.36 21.81
CA ILE A 309 0.71 5.20 22.40
C ILE A 309 -0.56 4.37 22.61
N THR A 310 -0.83 3.50 21.63
CA THR A 310 -1.73 2.37 21.76
C THR A 310 -0.91 1.10 21.57
N VAL A 311 -1.52 -0.08 21.74
CA VAL A 311 -0.86 -1.34 21.37
C VAL A 311 -0.24 -1.24 19.97
N TRP A 312 1.02 -1.66 19.86
CA TRP A 312 1.80 -1.67 18.64
C TRP A 312 2.18 -3.11 18.30
N GLU A 313 1.68 -3.62 17.17
CA GLU A 313 2.08 -4.94 16.65
C GLU A 313 3.02 -4.78 15.45
N SER A 314 3.98 -5.70 15.32
CA SER A 314 4.88 -5.75 14.18
C SER A 314 5.44 -7.17 14.02
N SER A 315 5.49 -7.67 12.81
CA SER A 315 6.09 -8.97 12.48
C SER A 315 7.45 -8.82 11.81
N SER A 316 7.62 -7.77 11.00
CA SER A 316 8.94 -7.36 10.49
C SER A 316 8.99 -5.85 10.24
N ILE A 317 10.22 -5.32 10.16
CA ILE A 317 10.51 -3.99 9.65
C ILE A 317 11.57 -4.13 8.54
N GLU A 318 11.25 -3.69 7.33
CA GLU A 318 12.22 -3.51 6.24
C GLU A 318 12.66 -2.05 6.19
N VAL A 319 13.96 -1.82 5.97
CA VAL A 319 14.55 -0.47 5.92
C VAL A 319 15.03 -0.20 4.51
N ILE A 320 14.47 0.84 3.90
CA ILE A 320 14.78 1.24 2.52
C ILE A 320 15.48 2.59 2.58
N SER A 321 16.75 2.61 2.17
CA SER A 321 17.48 3.87 1.97
C SER A 321 17.13 4.47 0.61
N VAL A 322 16.70 5.72 0.61
CA VAL A 322 16.41 6.49 -0.61
C VAL A 322 17.71 7.12 -1.11
N ILE A 323 18.08 6.94 -2.39
CA ILE A 323 19.43 7.25 -2.94
C ILE A 323 19.39 8.09 -4.23
N LEU A 324 18.49 9.07 -4.28
CA LEU A 324 18.26 9.95 -5.45
C LEU A 324 19.47 10.81 -5.83
#